data_AF-A0A5K1E260-F1
#
_entry.id   AF-A0A5K1E260-F1
#
_cell.length_a   1.000
_cell.length_b   1.000
_cell.length_c   1.000
_cell.angle_alpha   90.00
_cell.angle_beta   90.00
_cell.angle_gamma   90.00
#
_symmetry.space_group_name_H-M   'P 1'
#
loop_
_entity.id
_entity.type
_entity.pdbx_description
1 polymer ?
#
loop_
_entity_poly.entity_id
_entity_poly.type
_entity_poly.pdbx_seq_one_letter_code
_entity_poly.pdbx_strand_id
1 'polypeptide(L)' 'SIPGVEKIKEKYNPATWMLEASSVSTEVRLGIDFAECYKTSSLH' A
#
# COMPACT_ATOMS: atom_id res chain seq x y z
N SER A 1 6.43 6.37 3.47
CA SER A 1 5.17 5.84 4.03
C SER A 1 4.03 6.42 3.21
N ILE A 2 3.10 5.61 2.73
CA ILE A 2 1.94 6.10 1.98
C ILE A 2 0.88 6.57 2.99
N PRO A 3 0.42 7.83 2.93
CA PRO A 3 -0.65 8.31 3.80
C PRO A 3 -1.94 7.50 3.60
N GLY A 4 -2.60 7.11 4.69
CA GLY A 4 -3.86 6.37 4.65
C GLY A 4 -3.73 4.84 4.54
N VAL A 5 -2.53 4.30 4.29
CA VAL A 5 -2.26 2.87 4.48
C VAL A 5 -2.04 2.61 5.97
N GLU A 6 -2.86 1.73 6.56
CA GLU A 6 -2.67 1.32 7.96
C GLU A 6 -1.28 0.69 8.14
N LYS A 7 -0.60 1.03 9.24
CA LYS A 7 0.67 0.40 9.58
C LYS A 7 0.43 -1.05 10.00
N ILE A 8 1.41 -1.91 9.73
CA ILE A 8 1.40 -3.28 10.23
C ILE A 8 1.30 -3.27 11.76
N LYS A 9 0.35 -4.03 12.30
CA LYS A 9 0.14 -4.18 13.75
C LYS A 9 1.14 -5.18 14.33
N GLU A 10 1.53 -5.00 15.59
CA GLU A 10 2.39 -5.97 16.27
C GLU A 10 1.75 -7.36 16.27
N LYS A 11 2.57 -8.39 16.01
CA LYS A 11 2.15 -9.80 15.88
C LYS A 11 1.19 -10.09 14.72
N TYR A 12 1.06 -9.18 13.75
CA TYR A 12 0.31 -9.43 12.52
C TYR A 12 1.20 -10.05 11.44
N ASN A 13 0.63 -10.90 10.59
CA ASN A 13 1.37 -11.54 9.50
C ASN A 13 1.73 -10.49 8.43
N PRO A 14 3.03 -10.26 8.15
CA PRO A 14 3.45 -9.27 7.16
C PRO A 14 2.94 -9.56 5.75
N ALA A 15 2.81 -10.83 5.38
CA ALA A 15 2.32 -11.22 4.06
C ALA A 15 0.82 -10.86 3.91
N THR A 16 0.02 -11.13 4.94
CA THR A 16 -1.40 -10.74 4.96
C THR A 16 -1.55 -9.23 4.90
N TRP A 17 -0.78 -8.50 5.71
CA TRP A 17 -0.83 -7.03 5.71
C TRP A 17 -0.50 -6.44 4.34
N MET A 18 0.58 -6.91 3.70
CA MET A 18 0.94 -6.44 2.36
C MET A 18 -0.18 -6.71 1.34
N LEU A 19 -0.82 -7.87 1.42
CA LEU A 19 -1.89 -8.26 0.49
C LEU A 19 -3.12 -7.34 0.64
N GLU A 20 -3.47 -6.96 1.86
CA GLU A 20 -4.56 -6.01 2.13
C GLU A 20 -4.18 -4.57 1.76
N ALA A 21 -2.96 -4.16 2.12
CA ALA A 21 -2.43 -2.82 1.91
C ALA A 21 -2.23 -2.50 0.42
N SER A 22 -1.82 -3.48 -0.39
CA SER A 22 -1.64 -3.33 -1.84
C SER A 22 -2.85 -3.81 -2.65
N SER A 23 -4.01 -4.01 -2.03
CA SER A 23 -5.21 -4.44 -2.74
C SER A 23 -5.83 -3.31 -3.55
N VAL A 24 -6.51 -3.66 -4.64
CA VAL A 24 -7.29 -2.72 -5.46
C VAL A 24 -8.34 -1.97 -4.64
N SER A 25 -8.93 -2.64 -3.63
CA SER A 25 -9.88 -1.98 -2.73
C SER A 25 -9.24 -0.85 -1.91
N THR A 26 -7.97 -1.02 -1.52
CA THR A 26 -7.20 0.01 -0.83
C THR A 26 -6.82 1.14 -1.78
N GLU A 27 -6.42 0.84 -3.02
CA GLU A 27 -6.15 1.85 -4.06
C GLU A 27 -7.37 2.75 -4.33
N VAL A 28 -8.55 2.15 -4.54
CA VAL A 28 -9.80 2.88 -4.77
C VAL A 28 -10.18 3.74 -3.56
N ARG A 29 -10.03 3.20 -2.35
CA ARG A 29 -10.32 3.95 -1.11
C ARG A 29 -9.40 5.15 -0.92
N LEU A 30 -8.13 5.02 -1.33
CA LEU A 30 -7.12 6.08 -1.19
C LEU A 30 -7.10 7.03 -2.40
N GLY A 31 -7.70 6.63 -3.53
CA GLY A 31 -7.61 7.38 -4.79
C GLY A 31 -6.20 7.40 -5.37
N ILE A 32 -5.42 6.33 -5.15
CA ILE A 32 -4.01 6.22 -5.58
C ILE A 32 -3.85 4.96 -6.43
N ASP A 33 -3.06 5.05 -7.50
CA ASP A 33 -2.52 3.90 -8.25
C ASP A 33 -1.08 3.63 -7.77
N PHE A 34 -0.84 2.46 -7.16
CA PHE A 34 0.48 2.12 -6.64
C PHE A 34 1.52 1.93 -7.74
N ALA A 35 1.13 1.47 -8.93
CA ALA A 35 2.03 1.27 -10.06
C ALA A 35 2.48 2.63 -10.64
N GLU A 36 1.58 3.61 -10.73
CA GLU A 36 1.94 4.98 -11.12
C GLU A 36 2.84 5.63 -10.06
N CYS A 37 2.53 5.45 -8.78
CA CYS A 37 3.35 5.94 -7.67
C CYS A 37 4.77 5.35 -7.72
N TYR A 38 4.91 4.07 -8.04
CA TYR A 38 6.23 3.45 -8.20
C TYR A 38 7.00 4.03 -9.39
N LYS A 39 6.36 4.19 -10.55
CA LYS A 39 7.00 4.76 -11.78
C LYS A 39 7.48 6.20 -11.60
N THR A 40 6.76 6.99 -10.80
CA THR A 40 7.09 8.39 -10.52
C THR A 40 8.06 8.56 -9.34
N SER A 41 8.35 7.47 -8.62
CA SER A 41 9.29 7.49 -7.51
C SER A 41 10.74 7.50 -7.99
N SER A 42 11.64 7.95 -7.12
CA SER A 42 13.10 8.02 -7.35
C SER A 42 13.81 6.67 -7.48
N LEU A 43 13.03 5.57 -7.52
CA LEU A 43 13.50 4.20 -7.69
C LEU A 43 13.46 3.74 -9.15
N HIS A 44 12.97 4.58 -10.07
CA HIS A 44 13.07 4.37 -11.52
C HIS A 44 14.45 4.79 -12.06
#